data_AF-A0A2D0N4E1-F1
#
_entry.id   AF-A0A2D0N4E1-F1
#
_cell.length_a   1.000
_cell.length_b   1.000
_cell.length_c   1.000
_cell.angle_alpha   90.00
_cell.angle_beta   90.00
_cell.angle_gamma   90.00
#
_symmetry.space_group_name_H-M   'P 1'
#
loop_
_entity.id
_entity.type
_entity.pdbx_description
1 polymer ?
#
loop_
_entity_poly.entity_id
_entity_poly.type
_entity_poly.pdbx_seq_one_letter_code
_entity_poly.pdbx_strand_id
1 'polypeptide(L)'
;MKIFYFNLLLALLFSTTLNAQETIECGAPGTSVTVTDLEFSSLRRSGCVINYNITITATEVGAYSVEALGQPLVAFSVSDPGIVQFQGQVNTVFPCILLTRFLDEIDIVTPSGSCGLDVAALLPVKLLYFDAEEDKGKAVLNWGTETEVNNEGFMVEHTQTGEVWEPLGFVAGVGTTEEAQNYEFTVDGLPTGEHYFRLKQMDFDGQYEYSSIANLYIGEEPNTLRIFPNPLGRGQQLNIQGTFDQAELYNAAGVRVMQFQSPDALFSPQFRNLPAGFYHMVIQRNNETFKEKLVIQ
;
A
#
# COMPACT_ATOMS: atom_id res chain seq x y z
N MET A 1 18.28 -11.85 7.97
CA MET A 1 17.38 -11.08 7.10
C MET A 1 15.95 -11.62 6.98
N LYS A 2 15.58 -12.66 6.22
CA LYS A 2 14.14 -13.02 6.01
C LYS A 2 13.37 -13.69 7.18
N ILE A 3 14.03 -14.17 8.22
CA ILE A 3 13.39 -14.88 9.36
C ILE A 3 13.07 -13.94 10.54
N PHE A 4 13.57 -12.70 10.51
CA PHE A 4 13.44 -11.73 11.62
C PHE A 4 12.05 -11.15 11.80
N TYR A 5 11.36 -10.89 10.70
CA TYR A 5 10.12 -10.11 10.72
C TYR A 5 8.90 -10.92 11.18
N PHE A 6 8.89 -12.22 10.88
CA PHE A 6 7.77 -13.11 11.15
C PHE A 6 7.41 -13.18 12.64
N ASN A 7 8.42 -13.17 13.52
CA ASN A 7 8.17 -13.32 14.94
C ASN A 7 7.89 -11.96 15.64
N LEU A 8 8.20 -10.80 15.00
CA LEU A 8 8.21 -9.48 15.68
C LEU A 8 6.79 -8.94 15.83
N LEU A 9 6.00 -9.08 14.78
CA LEU A 9 4.59 -8.72 14.77
C LEU A 9 3.77 -9.64 15.70
N LEU A 10 4.12 -10.93 15.73
CA LEU A 10 3.48 -11.93 16.59
C LEU A 10 3.76 -11.68 18.09
N ALA A 11 4.99 -11.27 18.42
CA ALA A 11 5.42 -10.93 19.76
C ALA A 11 4.61 -9.79 20.38
N LEU A 12 4.45 -8.71 19.61
CA LEU A 12 3.78 -7.47 20.03
C LEU A 12 2.28 -7.63 20.31
N LEU A 13 1.63 -8.63 19.73
CA LEU A 13 0.18 -8.86 19.83
C LEU A 13 -0.21 -9.92 20.86
N PHE A 14 0.69 -10.86 21.20
CA PHE A 14 0.35 -12.03 22.03
C PHE A 14 1.23 -12.27 23.27
N SER A 15 2.19 -11.40 23.62
CA SER A 15 3.24 -11.72 24.61
C SER A 15 3.99 -13.00 24.21
N THR A 16 4.51 -13.01 22.99
CA THR A 16 5.26 -14.15 22.47
C THR A 16 6.67 -13.75 22.09
N THR A 17 7.57 -14.73 22.11
CA THR A 17 9.02 -14.53 22.02
C THR A 17 9.45 -14.36 20.56
N LEU A 18 10.08 -13.23 20.19
CA LEU A 18 10.74 -13.12 18.89
C LEU A 18 11.94 -14.06 18.88
N ASN A 19 11.85 -15.25 18.27
CA ASN A 19 13.04 -16.05 17.98
C ASN A 19 13.62 -15.58 16.66
N ALA A 20 14.59 -14.68 16.72
CA ALA A 20 15.19 -14.11 15.54
C ALA A 20 16.69 -14.05 15.82
N GLN A 21 17.48 -14.81 15.04
CA GLN A 21 18.95 -14.81 15.06
C GLN A 21 19.58 -14.03 13.87
N GLU A 22 19.95 -12.76 14.06
CA GLU A 22 20.50 -11.88 13.01
C GLU A 22 21.80 -11.31 13.50
N THR A 23 22.81 -11.53 12.68
CA THR A 23 24.18 -11.13 12.95
C THR A 23 24.50 -9.95 12.06
N ILE A 24 24.84 -8.82 12.67
CA ILE A 24 25.30 -7.61 11.98
C ILE A 24 26.73 -7.32 12.41
N GLU A 25 27.60 -7.02 11.45
CA GLU A 25 28.94 -6.51 11.71
C GLU A 25 28.83 -5.04 12.15
N CYS A 26 29.44 -4.71 13.29
CA CYS A 26 29.26 -3.43 13.95
C CYS A 26 30.59 -2.89 14.48
N GLY A 27 30.96 -1.66 14.13
CA GLY A 27 32.22 -1.06 14.60
C GLY A 27 33.46 -1.73 14.00
N ALA A 28 34.38 -2.19 14.85
CA ALA A 28 35.66 -2.74 14.44
C ALA A 28 35.52 -4.06 13.64
N PRO A 29 36.42 -4.34 12.67
CA PRO A 29 36.34 -5.55 11.85
C PRO A 29 36.30 -6.84 12.69
N GLY A 30 35.27 -7.65 12.50
CA GLY A 30 35.06 -8.92 13.23
C GLY A 30 34.24 -8.78 14.51
N THR A 31 33.91 -7.55 14.94
CA THR A 31 32.85 -7.35 15.93
C THR A 31 31.50 -7.54 15.26
N SER A 32 30.77 -8.55 15.75
CA SER A 32 29.42 -8.82 15.27
C SER A 32 28.45 -8.93 16.43
N VAL A 33 27.25 -8.43 16.20
CA VAL A 33 26.15 -8.48 17.16
C VAL A 33 25.12 -9.44 16.62
N THR A 34 24.87 -10.49 17.37
CA THR A 34 23.80 -11.45 17.10
C THR A 34 22.68 -11.27 18.10
N VAL A 35 21.59 -10.66 17.68
CA VAL A 35 20.35 -10.70 18.46
C VAL A 35 19.76 -12.08 18.28
N THR A 36 19.41 -12.79 19.36
CA THR A 36 18.83 -14.15 19.28
C THR A 36 17.38 -14.19 19.72
N ASP A 37 16.99 -13.38 20.72
CA ASP A 37 15.60 -13.24 21.14
C ASP A 37 15.21 -11.79 21.47
N LEU A 38 14.07 -11.31 20.99
CA LEU A 38 13.46 -10.02 21.40
C LEU A 38 11.96 -10.18 21.68
N GLU A 39 11.59 -10.54 22.89
CA GLU A 39 10.20 -10.70 23.27
C GLU A 39 9.56 -9.37 23.69
N PHE A 40 8.50 -8.97 23.00
CA PHE A 40 7.69 -7.81 23.38
C PHE A 40 6.48 -8.31 24.16
N SER A 41 6.32 -7.88 25.40
CA SER A 41 5.16 -8.21 26.22
C SER A 41 4.37 -6.93 26.56
N SER A 42 3.10 -6.93 26.18
CA SER A 42 2.19 -5.82 26.42
C SER A 42 1.49 -6.01 27.76
N LEU A 43 1.74 -5.10 28.71
CA LEU A 43 0.90 -4.96 29.89
C LEU A 43 0.65 -3.46 30.16
N ARG A 44 -0.41 -2.94 29.50
CA ARG A 44 -1.20 -1.72 29.79
C ARG A 44 -1.05 -0.57 28.79
N ARG A 45 -2.11 0.25 28.66
CA ARG A 45 -2.23 1.47 27.82
C ARG A 45 -1.18 2.57 28.08
N SER A 46 -0.20 2.35 28.97
CA SER A 46 0.75 3.35 29.47
C SER A 46 2.23 2.94 29.34
N GLY A 47 2.56 1.83 28.69
CA GLY A 47 3.95 1.38 28.54
C GLY A 47 4.10 -0.03 27.93
N CYS A 48 5.29 -0.36 27.44
CA CYS A 48 5.66 -1.66 26.88
C CYS A 48 6.74 -2.34 27.73
N VAL A 49 6.75 -3.66 27.82
CA VAL A 49 7.83 -4.41 28.46
C VAL A 49 8.56 -5.22 27.40
N ILE A 50 9.84 -4.92 27.19
CA ILE A 50 10.69 -5.57 26.17
C ILE A 50 11.68 -6.47 26.88
N ASN A 51 11.52 -7.79 26.75
CA ASN A 51 12.55 -8.75 27.13
C ASN A 51 13.47 -8.99 25.93
N TYR A 52 14.77 -9.07 26.17
CA TYR A 52 15.75 -9.29 25.11
C TYR A 52 16.82 -10.28 25.54
N ASN A 53 17.36 -11.00 24.56
CA ASN A 53 18.52 -11.86 24.64
C ASN A 53 19.44 -11.53 23.45
N ILE A 54 20.57 -10.91 23.76
CA ILE A 54 21.51 -10.37 22.78
C ILE A 54 22.87 -11.02 23.03
N THR A 55 23.43 -11.63 21.99
CA THR A 55 24.78 -12.17 21.99
C THR A 55 25.69 -11.26 21.16
N ILE A 56 26.75 -10.75 21.76
CA ILE A 56 27.71 -9.88 21.09
C ILE A 56 29.04 -10.60 21.03
N THR A 57 29.56 -10.77 19.81
CA THR A 57 30.94 -11.18 19.59
C THR A 57 31.76 -9.91 19.46
N ALA A 58 32.33 -9.47 20.59
CA ALA A 58 33.11 -8.25 20.65
C ALA A 58 34.59 -8.55 20.35
N THR A 59 35.16 -7.84 19.39
CA THR A 59 36.63 -7.86 19.16
C THR A 59 37.33 -6.68 19.83
N GLU A 60 36.56 -5.69 20.31
CA GLU A 60 37.07 -4.51 21.00
C GLU A 60 36.54 -4.35 22.42
N VAL A 61 37.40 -3.88 23.31
CA VAL A 61 37.12 -3.57 24.71
C VAL A 61 36.56 -2.15 24.80
N GLY A 62 35.49 -1.97 25.58
CA GLY A 62 34.91 -0.64 25.78
C GLY A 62 33.43 -0.67 26.14
N ALA A 63 32.80 0.50 26.08
CA ALA A 63 31.38 0.68 26.37
C ALA A 63 30.53 0.42 25.12
N TYR A 64 29.41 -0.25 25.33
CA TYR A 64 28.42 -0.57 24.31
C TYR A 64 27.05 -0.15 24.83
N SER A 65 26.16 0.27 23.94
CA SER A 65 24.74 0.50 24.23
C SER A 65 23.85 -0.06 23.13
N VAL A 66 22.66 -0.49 23.53
CA VAL A 66 21.54 -0.73 22.61
C VAL A 66 20.59 0.43 22.78
N GLU A 67 20.25 1.09 21.69
CA GLU A 67 19.43 2.29 21.68
C GLU A 67 18.20 2.10 20.80
N ALA A 68 17.08 2.66 21.23
CA ALA A 68 15.89 2.79 20.41
C ALA A 68 15.42 4.24 20.47
N LEU A 69 15.15 4.85 19.32
CA LEU A 69 14.73 6.26 19.23
C LEU A 69 15.75 7.23 19.85
N GLY A 70 17.05 6.92 19.76
CA GLY A 70 18.11 7.70 20.38
C GLY A 70 18.07 7.71 21.92
N GLN A 71 17.41 6.73 22.53
CA GLN A 71 17.40 6.52 23.98
C GLN A 71 18.08 5.18 24.30
N PRO A 72 19.04 5.13 25.24
CA PRO A 72 19.69 3.88 25.62
C PRO A 72 18.72 2.96 26.38
N LEU A 73 18.46 1.80 25.79
CA LEU A 73 17.68 0.71 26.40
C LEU A 73 18.53 -0.07 27.41
N VAL A 74 19.80 -0.31 27.08
CA VAL A 74 20.79 -0.92 27.96
C VAL A 74 22.19 -0.45 27.59
N ALA A 75 23.07 -0.33 28.58
CA ALA A 75 24.49 -0.08 28.39
C ALA A 75 25.32 -1.04 29.23
N PHE A 76 26.46 -1.47 28.70
CA PHE A 76 27.38 -2.39 29.36
C PHE A 76 28.81 -2.16 28.86
N SER A 77 29.79 -2.77 29.52
CA SER A 77 31.20 -2.71 29.10
C SER A 77 31.76 -4.10 28.86
N VAL A 78 32.50 -4.27 27.77
CA VAL A 78 33.29 -5.47 27.49
C VAL A 78 34.71 -5.23 27.97
N SER A 79 35.20 -6.06 28.90
CA SER A 79 36.56 -5.96 29.46
C SER A 79 37.61 -6.76 28.69
N ASP A 80 37.19 -7.82 27.99
CA ASP A 80 38.04 -8.70 27.18
C ASP A 80 37.31 -9.11 25.89
N PRO A 81 38.01 -9.18 24.73
CA PRO A 81 37.40 -9.66 23.49
C PRO A 81 36.86 -11.09 23.63
N GLY A 82 35.69 -11.34 23.07
CA GLY A 82 35.02 -12.63 23.19
C GLY A 82 33.52 -12.54 22.95
N ILE A 83 32.85 -13.66 23.21
CA ILE A 83 31.39 -13.72 23.14
C ILE A 83 30.86 -13.30 24.50
N VAL A 84 30.03 -12.26 24.50
CA VAL A 84 29.31 -11.78 25.68
C VAL A 84 27.83 -11.90 25.43
N GLN A 85 27.12 -12.56 26.35
CA GLN A 85 25.68 -12.77 26.26
C GLN A 85 24.98 -11.98 27.34
N PHE A 86 23.93 -11.26 26.95
CA PHE A 86 23.12 -10.46 27.86
C PHE A 86 21.65 -10.78 27.64
N GLN A 87 20.95 -10.95 28.76
CA GLN A 87 19.50 -11.01 28.78
C GLN A 87 18.98 -9.94 29.74
N GLY A 88 17.89 -9.29 29.40
CA GLY A 88 17.35 -8.22 30.21
C GLY A 88 15.93 -7.84 29.85
N GLN A 89 15.38 -6.92 30.61
CA GLN A 89 14.02 -6.40 30.44
C GLN A 89 14.04 -4.88 30.53
N VAL A 90 13.42 -4.19 29.57
CA VAL A 90 13.21 -2.74 29.59
C VAL A 90 11.71 -2.44 29.68
N ASN A 91 11.34 -1.56 30.61
CA ASN A 91 9.99 -1.01 30.68
C ASN A 91 9.98 0.36 29.99
N THR A 92 9.26 0.48 28.90
CA THR A 92 9.08 1.77 28.19
C THR A 92 7.82 2.48 28.71
N VAL A 93 7.82 3.80 28.62
CA VAL A 93 6.66 4.66 29.00
C VAL A 93 5.72 4.94 27.82
N PHE A 94 5.99 4.35 26.66
CA PHE A 94 5.19 4.48 25.45
C PHE A 94 4.56 3.13 25.08
N PRO A 95 3.33 3.09 24.53
CA PRO A 95 2.69 1.82 24.13
C PRO A 95 3.43 1.14 22.97
N CYS A 96 3.51 -0.20 22.96
CA CYS A 96 4.24 -1.01 21.96
C CYS A 96 3.82 -0.70 20.50
N ILE A 97 2.57 -0.27 20.29
CA ILE A 97 2.02 0.08 18.97
C ILE A 97 2.57 1.39 18.38
N LEU A 98 3.17 2.25 19.22
CA LEU A 98 3.90 3.43 18.74
C LEU A 98 5.37 3.08 18.48
N LEU A 99 5.88 1.94 18.92
CA LEU A 99 7.22 1.49 18.54
C LEU A 99 7.23 0.96 17.10
N THR A 100 6.18 0.28 16.62
CA THR A 100 6.14 -0.25 15.24
C THR A 100 6.12 0.79 14.12
N ARG A 101 5.73 2.05 14.40
CA ARG A 101 5.82 3.16 13.43
C ARG A 101 7.10 4.00 13.55
N PHE A 102 7.92 3.70 14.56
CA PHE A 102 9.11 4.50 14.91
C PHE A 102 10.39 3.63 14.99
N LEU A 103 10.28 2.30 14.94
CA LEU A 103 11.38 1.34 14.81
C LEU A 103 11.94 1.34 13.38
N ASP A 104 12.24 2.53 12.84
CA ASP A 104 13.03 2.61 11.61
C ASP A 104 14.50 2.25 11.89
N GLU A 105 14.93 2.20 13.17
CA GLU A 105 16.30 1.82 13.56
C GLU A 105 16.36 1.39 15.04
N ILE A 106 16.79 0.14 15.33
CA ILE A 106 17.42 -0.19 16.62
C ILE A 106 18.92 -0.07 16.41
N ASP A 107 19.57 0.82 17.15
CA ASP A 107 21.01 1.04 17.02
C ASP A 107 21.77 0.25 18.07
N ILE A 108 22.85 -0.40 17.64
CA ILE A 108 23.89 -0.87 18.54
C ILE A 108 25.08 0.08 18.42
N VAL A 109 25.42 0.72 19.53
CA VAL A 109 26.59 1.59 19.65
C VAL A 109 27.73 0.80 20.25
N THR A 110 28.88 0.87 19.58
CA THR A 110 30.15 0.25 19.95
C THR A 110 31.19 1.35 20.22
N PRO A 111 32.34 1.04 20.83
CA PRO A 111 33.41 2.01 21.03
C PRO A 111 33.90 2.70 19.74
N SER A 112 33.80 2.01 18.59
CA SER A 112 34.33 2.48 17.31
C SER A 112 33.29 2.89 16.27
N GLY A 113 31.99 2.73 16.54
CA GLY A 113 30.91 3.09 15.60
C GLY A 113 29.51 2.67 16.06
N SER A 114 28.53 2.84 15.19
CA SER A 114 27.16 2.36 15.41
C SER A 114 26.66 1.58 14.18
N CYS A 115 25.70 0.69 14.38
CA CYS A 115 25.01 -0.02 13.32
C CYS A 115 23.51 -0.10 13.64
N GLY A 116 22.69 0.14 12.62
CA GLY A 116 21.23 0.01 12.69
C GLY A 116 20.76 -1.38 12.26
N LEU A 117 19.84 -1.95 13.04
CA LEU A 117 18.97 -3.05 12.61
C LEU A 117 17.78 -2.42 11.88
N ASP A 118 17.74 -2.55 10.55
CA ASP A 118 16.61 -2.12 9.73
C ASP A 118 15.43 -3.07 9.96
N VAL A 119 14.31 -2.55 10.46
CA VAL A 119 13.10 -3.33 10.75
C VAL A 119 11.99 -3.08 9.69
N ALA A 120 12.30 -2.46 8.55
CA ALA A 120 11.31 -1.93 7.62
C ALA A 120 10.86 -2.86 6.48
N ALA A 121 11.27 -4.14 6.41
CA ALA A 121 10.87 -5.02 5.31
C ALA A 121 9.57 -5.80 5.57
N LEU A 122 8.48 -5.09 5.86
CA LEU A 122 7.11 -5.61 5.80
C LEU A 122 6.29 -4.67 4.90
N LEU A 123 6.28 -4.95 3.60
CA LEU A 123 5.23 -4.36 2.76
C LEU A 123 3.94 -5.14 3.04
N PRO A 124 2.81 -4.46 3.33
CA PRO A 124 1.50 -5.10 3.32
C PRO A 124 1.27 -5.75 1.95
N VAL A 125 0.33 -6.72 1.87
CA VAL A 125 -0.03 -7.40 0.61
C VAL A 125 -0.01 -6.40 -0.54
N LYS A 126 0.83 -6.68 -1.54
CA LYS A 126 0.99 -5.77 -2.65
C LYS A 126 -0.01 -6.15 -3.72
N LEU A 127 -1.15 -5.49 -3.72
CA LEU A 127 -2.15 -5.57 -4.78
C LEU A 127 -1.54 -5.10 -6.11
N LEU A 128 -1.62 -5.96 -7.13
CA LEU A 128 -1.19 -5.66 -8.49
C LEU A 128 -2.26 -4.87 -9.24
N TYR A 129 -3.52 -5.33 -9.12
CA TYR A 129 -4.69 -4.73 -9.75
C TYR A 129 -5.94 -5.12 -8.99
N PHE A 130 -6.99 -4.32 -9.12
CA PHE A 130 -8.35 -4.67 -8.72
C PHE A 130 -9.31 -3.96 -9.68
N ASP A 131 -10.02 -4.75 -10.46
CA ASP A 131 -10.88 -4.30 -11.56
C ASP A 131 -12.26 -4.96 -11.48
N ALA A 132 -13.23 -4.30 -12.11
CA ALA A 132 -14.62 -4.76 -12.20
C ALA A 132 -15.08 -4.70 -13.66
N GLU A 133 -15.66 -5.79 -14.13
CA GLU A 133 -16.19 -5.89 -15.49
C GLU A 133 -17.64 -6.38 -15.47
N GLU A 134 -18.43 -6.01 -16.49
CA GLU A 134 -19.81 -6.43 -16.62
C GLU A 134 -19.87 -7.69 -17.49
N ASP A 135 -20.59 -8.72 -17.02
CA ASP A 135 -20.97 -9.87 -17.85
C ASP A 135 -22.44 -10.22 -17.64
N LYS A 136 -23.29 -9.86 -18.63
CA LYS A 136 -24.72 -10.21 -18.67
C LYS A 136 -25.50 -9.77 -17.43
N GLY A 137 -25.29 -8.53 -16.99
CA GLY A 137 -25.91 -7.89 -15.84
C GLY A 137 -25.27 -8.25 -14.50
N LYS A 138 -24.11 -8.90 -14.52
CA LYS A 138 -23.34 -9.28 -13.33
C LYS A 138 -22.05 -8.48 -13.26
N ALA A 139 -21.60 -8.18 -12.05
CA ALA A 139 -20.27 -7.65 -11.84
C ALA A 139 -19.29 -8.80 -11.61
N VAL A 140 -18.26 -8.91 -12.44
CA VAL A 140 -17.14 -9.82 -12.26
C VAL A 140 -15.95 -9.00 -11.75
N LEU A 141 -15.59 -9.21 -10.49
CA LEU A 141 -14.49 -8.54 -9.83
C LEU A 141 -13.25 -9.42 -9.89
N ASN A 142 -12.14 -8.87 -10.36
CA ASN A 142 -10.87 -9.58 -10.48
C ASN A 142 -9.75 -8.80 -9.80
N TRP A 143 -8.92 -9.50 -9.02
CA TRP A 143 -7.70 -8.91 -8.48
C TRP A 143 -6.56 -9.91 -8.45
N GLY A 144 -5.35 -9.35 -8.44
CA GLY A 144 -4.12 -10.10 -8.25
C GLY A 144 -3.28 -9.50 -7.14
N THR A 145 -2.60 -10.35 -6.40
CA THR A 145 -1.57 -9.98 -5.42
C THR A 145 -0.21 -10.38 -5.96
N GLU A 146 0.82 -9.57 -5.72
CA GLU A 146 2.21 -9.93 -6.03
C GLU A 146 2.78 -10.83 -4.92
N THR A 147 2.53 -10.45 -3.68
CA THR A 147 2.92 -11.16 -2.47
C THR A 147 1.84 -10.99 -1.41
N GLU A 148 1.67 -11.98 -0.55
CA GLU A 148 0.79 -11.90 0.63
C GLU A 148 1.56 -12.20 1.89
N VAL A 149 1.28 -11.46 2.96
CA VAL A 149 1.87 -11.69 4.27
C VAL A 149 0.75 -11.62 5.29
N ASN A 150 0.55 -12.71 6.04
CA ASN A 150 -0.49 -12.82 7.07
C ASN A 150 -1.93 -12.51 6.61
N ASN A 151 -2.22 -12.66 5.32
CA ASN A 151 -3.51 -12.31 4.72
C ASN A 151 -4.57 -13.35 5.06
N GLU A 152 -5.57 -12.97 5.85
CA GLU A 152 -6.76 -13.80 6.10
C GLU A 152 -7.62 -13.87 4.83
N GLY A 153 -7.73 -12.74 4.11
CA GLY A 153 -8.45 -12.66 2.85
C GLY A 153 -9.05 -11.29 2.59
N PHE A 154 -10.02 -11.26 1.69
CA PHE A 154 -10.57 -10.02 1.13
C PHE A 154 -12.08 -9.98 1.35
N MET A 155 -12.55 -9.00 2.12
CA MET A 155 -13.96 -8.64 2.16
C MET A 155 -14.25 -7.73 0.97
N VAL A 156 -15.10 -8.20 0.06
CA VAL A 156 -15.61 -7.41 -1.06
C VAL A 156 -16.69 -6.47 -0.52
N GLU A 157 -16.50 -5.18 -0.72
CA GLU A 157 -17.46 -4.15 -0.34
C GLU A 157 -17.99 -3.41 -1.56
N HIS A 158 -19.25 -3.00 -1.51
CA HIS A 158 -19.98 -2.37 -2.60
C HIS A 158 -20.73 -1.12 -2.14
N THR A 159 -20.86 -0.14 -3.04
CA THR A 159 -21.74 1.01 -2.86
C THR A 159 -22.25 1.51 -4.22
N GLN A 160 -23.41 2.18 -4.22
CA GLN A 160 -23.86 2.99 -5.36
C GLN A 160 -23.59 4.50 -5.18
N THR A 161 -23.44 4.98 -3.94
CA THR A 161 -23.29 6.42 -3.64
C THR A 161 -21.87 6.86 -3.28
N GLY A 162 -21.01 5.95 -2.84
CA GLY A 162 -19.66 6.23 -2.34
C GLY A 162 -19.59 6.48 -0.83
N GLU A 163 -20.73 6.63 -0.16
CA GLU A 163 -20.81 7.01 1.26
C GLU A 163 -20.92 5.82 2.21
N VAL A 164 -21.75 4.83 1.87
CA VAL A 164 -22.02 3.66 2.70
C VAL A 164 -21.62 2.42 1.93
N TRP A 165 -20.65 1.69 2.47
CA TRP A 165 -20.10 0.48 1.87
C TRP A 165 -20.73 -0.75 2.53
N GLU A 166 -21.37 -1.58 1.72
CA GLU A 166 -22.03 -2.82 2.15
C GLU A 166 -21.10 -4.02 1.87
N PRO A 167 -20.90 -4.92 2.85
CA PRO A 167 -20.13 -6.14 2.61
C PRO A 167 -20.94 -7.11 1.76
N LEU A 168 -20.35 -7.59 0.66
CA LEU A 168 -20.97 -8.55 -0.25
C LEU A 168 -20.53 -9.99 0.05
N GLY A 169 -19.27 -10.19 0.41
CA GLY A 169 -18.72 -11.52 0.67
C GLY A 169 -17.24 -11.50 0.97
N PHE A 170 -16.75 -12.62 1.49
CA PHE A 170 -15.35 -12.79 1.86
C PHE A 170 -14.69 -13.87 0.99
N VAL A 171 -13.51 -13.57 0.46
CA VAL A 171 -12.67 -14.50 -0.28
C VAL A 171 -11.40 -14.75 0.53
N ALA A 172 -11.21 -15.99 0.97
CA ALA A 172 -10.03 -16.35 1.75
C ALA A 172 -8.74 -16.14 0.95
N GLY A 173 -7.75 -15.52 1.58
CA GLY A 173 -6.39 -15.42 1.05
C GLY A 173 -5.62 -16.72 1.23
N VAL A 174 -4.37 -16.74 0.79
CA VAL A 174 -3.48 -17.91 0.98
C VAL A 174 -2.57 -17.77 2.19
N GLY A 175 -2.75 -16.73 3.00
CA GLY A 175 -1.95 -16.45 4.19
C GLY A 175 -0.65 -15.73 3.85
N THR A 176 0.45 -16.47 3.76
CA THR A 176 1.78 -15.90 3.47
C THR A 176 2.36 -16.57 2.24
N THR A 177 2.60 -15.80 1.19
CA THR A 177 3.20 -16.25 -0.06
C THR A 177 4.02 -15.16 -0.74
N GLU A 178 5.12 -15.55 -1.38
CA GLU A 178 5.87 -14.69 -2.30
C GLU A 178 5.44 -14.93 -3.76
N GLU A 179 4.50 -15.85 -4.01
CA GLU A 179 3.96 -16.15 -5.33
C GLU A 179 2.69 -15.34 -5.61
N ALA A 180 2.59 -14.81 -6.83
CA ALA A 180 1.42 -14.05 -7.23
C ALA A 180 0.15 -14.91 -7.21
N GLN A 181 -0.92 -14.38 -6.63
CA GLN A 181 -2.23 -15.02 -6.59
C GLN A 181 -3.25 -14.22 -7.41
N ASN A 182 -4.24 -14.92 -7.94
CA ASN A 182 -5.35 -14.30 -8.67
C ASN A 182 -6.67 -14.77 -8.05
N TYR A 183 -7.60 -13.85 -7.95
CA TYR A 183 -8.90 -14.05 -7.30
C TYR A 183 -10.01 -13.47 -8.16
N GLU A 184 -11.19 -14.06 -8.02
CA GLU A 184 -12.41 -13.65 -8.71
C GLU A 184 -13.58 -13.65 -7.71
N PHE A 185 -14.47 -12.66 -7.83
CA PHE A 185 -15.73 -12.62 -7.11
C PHE A 185 -16.85 -12.09 -8.02
N THR A 186 -17.95 -12.83 -8.11
CA THR A 186 -19.09 -12.45 -8.96
C THR A 186 -20.27 -11.94 -8.11
N VAL A 187 -20.84 -10.82 -8.53
CA VAL A 187 -22.04 -10.22 -7.93
C VAL A 187 -23.18 -10.24 -8.94
N ASP A 188 -24.29 -10.85 -8.53
CA ASP A 188 -25.50 -10.96 -9.33
C ASP A 188 -26.60 -10.02 -8.81
N GLY A 189 -27.57 -9.69 -9.66
CA GLY A 189 -28.80 -9.00 -9.23
C GLY A 189 -28.60 -7.52 -8.89
N LEU A 190 -27.54 -6.90 -9.40
CA LEU A 190 -27.32 -5.47 -9.27
C LEU A 190 -28.34 -4.69 -10.11
N PRO A 191 -28.94 -3.61 -9.58
CA PRO A 191 -29.78 -2.72 -10.38
C PRO A 191 -28.96 -2.02 -11.47
N THR A 192 -29.63 -1.50 -12.51
CA THR A 192 -28.97 -0.68 -13.53
C THR A 192 -28.43 0.62 -12.92
N GLY A 193 -27.19 0.99 -13.25
CA GLY A 193 -26.56 2.19 -12.73
C GLY A 193 -25.05 2.05 -12.53
N GLU A 194 -24.46 3.05 -11.86
CA GLU A 194 -23.07 3.00 -11.42
C GLU A 194 -22.92 2.23 -10.11
N HIS A 195 -21.86 1.44 -10.03
CA HIS A 195 -21.48 0.62 -8.90
C HIS A 195 -20.00 0.82 -8.62
N TYR A 196 -19.68 0.94 -7.34
CA TYR A 196 -18.32 1.08 -6.87
C TYR A 196 -18.01 -0.09 -5.96
N PHE A 197 -16.85 -0.69 -6.17
CA PHE A 197 -16.36 -1.82 -5.39
C PHE A 197 -15.00 -1.47 -4.81
N ARG A 198 -14.70 -2.05 -3.66
CA ARG A 198 -13.36 -2.05 -3.07
C ARG A 198 -13.15 -3.37 -2.33
N LEU A 199 -11.89 -3.74 -2.20
CA LEU A 199 -11.50 -4.81 -1.30
C LEU A 199 -11.13 -4.18 0.04
N LYS A 200 -11.64 -4.76 1.10
CA LYS A 200 -11.09 -4.63 2.44
C LYS A 200 -10.30 -5.90 2.72
N GLN A 201 -9.01 -5.82 2.50
CA GLN A 201 -8.10 -6.89 2.82
C GLN A 201 -7.94 -6.99 4.33
N MET A 202 -8.06 -8.19 4.87
CA MET A 202 -8.04 -8.49 6.29
C MET A 202 -6.84 -9.39 6.58
N ASP A 203 -6.10 -9.07 7.64
CA ASP A 203 -5.04 -9.91 8.17
C ASP A 203 -5.58 -10.76 9.33
N PHE A 204 -4.93 -11.89 9.64
CA PHE A 204 -5.37 -12.79 10.73
C PHE A 204 -5.37 -12.14 12.13
N ASP A 205 -4.74 -10.98 12.29
CA ASP A 205 -4.73 -10.18 13.52
C ASP A 205 -5.86 -9.13 13.57
N GLY A 206 -6.72 -9.09 12.56
CA GLY A 206 -7.85 -8.18 12.42
C GLY A 206 -7.49 -6.78 11.90
N GLN A 207 -6.22 -6.53 11.53
CA GLN A 207 -5.88 -5.33 10.74
C GLN A 207 -6.48 -5.43 9.34
N TYR A 208 -6.65 -4.27 8.71
CA TYR A 208 -7.16 -4.23 7.34
C TYR A 208 -6.63 -3.04 6.56
N GLU A 209 -6.57 -3.22 5.24
CA GLU A 209 -6.28 -2.17 4.27
C GLU A 209 -7.32 -2.18 3.15
N TYR A 210 -7.60 -1.02 2.56
CA TYR A 210 -8.51 -0.92 1.42
C TYR A 210 -7.74 -0.82 0.12
N SER A 211 -8.23 -1.50 -0.92
CA SER A 211 -7.75 -1.32 -2.29
C SER A 211 -8.14 0.05 -2.86
N SER A 212 -7.66 0.34 -4.07
CA SER A 212 -8.31 1.32 -4.94
C SER A 212 -9.77 0.94 -5.21
N ILE A 213 -10.58 1.91 -5.60
CA ILE A 213 -11.99 1.68 -5.96
C ILE A 213 -12.09 1.27 -7.42
N ALA A 214 -12.75 0.15 -7.69
CA ALA A 214 -13.16 -0.24 -9.03
C ALA A 214 -14.57 0.30 -9.31
N ASN A 215 -14.77 0.92 -10.47
CA ASN A 215 -16.07 1.43 -10.92
C ASN A 215 -16.61 0.52 -12.03
N LEU A 216 -17.89 0.19 -11.95
CA LEU A 216 -18.61 -0.56 -12.97
C LEU A 216 -19.99 0.04 -13.22
N TYR A 217 -20.39 0.13 -14.49
CA TYR A 217 -21.79 0.39 -14.85
C TYR A 217 -22.51 -0.92 -15.19
N ILE A 218 -23.68 -1.16 -14.60
CA ILE A 218 -24.53 -2.32 -14.89
C ILE A 218 -25.68 -1.89 -15.80
N GLY A 219 -25.87 -2.61 -16.92
CA GLY A 219 -26.90 -2.35 -17.93
C GLY A 219 -26.34 -1.72 -19.20
N GLU A 220 -27.21 -1.23 -20.08
CA GLU A 220 -26.75 -0.41 -21.20
C GLU A 220 -26.17 0.89 -20.64
N GLU A 221 -24.86 1.09 -20.77
CA GLU A 221 -24.19 2.33 -20.43
C GLU A 221 -24.99 3.52 -21.01
N PRO A 222 -25.35 4.53 -20.20
CA PRO A 222 -26.29 5.57 -20.59
C PRO A 222 -25.60 6.56 -21.51
N ASN A 223 -25.26 6.14 -22.73
CA ASN A 223 -24.57 6.91 -23.77
C ASN A 223 -23.59 7.92 -23.13
N THR A 224 -22.79 7.48 -22.15
CA THR A 224 -22.05 8.37 -21.26
C THR A 224 -20.99 9.05 -22.10
N LEU A 225 -20.93 10.37 -22.01
CA LEU A 225 -20.00 11.10 -22.85
C LEU A 225 -18.61 11.03 -22.20
N ARG A 226 -17.70 10.24 -22.78
CA ARG A 226 -16.36 10.00 -22.25
C ARG A 226 -15.30 10.53 -23.20
N ILE A 227 -14.24 11.13 -22.65
CA ILE A 227 -13.11 11.63 -23.43
C ILE A 227 -11.83 10.97 -22.91
N PHE A 228 -11.13 10.24 -23.78
CA PHE A 228 -9.94 9.49 -23.40
C PHE A 228 -8.96 9.33 -24.57
N PRO A 229 -7.65 9.14 -24.31
CA PRO A 229 -7.03 9.22 -23.00
C PRO A 229 -6.87 10.68 -22.55
N ASN A 230 -6.82 10.86 -21.24
CA ASN A 230 -6.49 12.13 -20.60
C ASN A 230 -5.63 11.83 -19.35
N PRO A 231 -4.33 12.20 -19.31
CA PRO A 231 -3.59 13.01 -20.30
C PRO A 231 -3.41 12.36 -21.67
N LEU A 232 -3.26 13.19 -22.71
CA LEU A 232 -3.00 12.78 -24.08
C LEU A 232 -1.52 12.98 -24.44
N GLY A 233 -0.80 11.88 -24.66
CA GLY A 233 0.61 11.87 -25.02
C GLY A 233 0.90 11.97 -26.52
N ARG A 234 2.17 12.20 -26.86
CA ARG A 234 2.64 12.32 -28.25
C ARG A 234 2.34 11.08 -29.09
N GLY A 235 1.58 11.27 -30.18
CA GLY A 235 1.21 10.20 -31.11
C GLY A 235 -0.03 9.40 -30.68
N GLN A 236 -0.64 9.70 -29.53
CA GLN A 236 -1.92 9.13 -29.14
C GLN A 236 -3.09 9.85 -29.84
N GLN A 237 -4.15 9.10 -30.08
CA GLN A 237 -5.39 9.63 -30.64
C GLN A 237 -6.40 9.84 -29.51
N LEU A 238 -7.00 11.03 -29.46
CA LEU A 238 -8.13 11.29 -28.57
C LEU A 238 -9.37 10.58 -29.12
N ASN A 239 -10.15 10.01 -28.23
CA ASN A 239 -11.43 9.38 -28.49
C ASN A 239 -12.51 10.05 -27.63
N ILE A 240 -13.64 10.30 -28.26
CA ILE A 240 -14.85 10.80 -27.63
C ILE A 240 -15.90 9.73 -27.85
N GLN A 241 -16.26 9.05 -26.77
CA GLN A 241 -17.32 8.06 -26.76
C GLN A 241 -18.62 8.74 -26.33
N GLY A 242 -19.71 8.37 -27.00
CA GLY A 242 -21.03 8.95 -26.84
C GLY A 242 -21.39 9.92 -27.97
N THR A 243 -22.67 9.96 -28.33
CA THR A 243 -23.16 10.88 -29.39
C THR A 243 -23.26 12.31 -28.87
N PHE A 244 -22.90 13.30 -29.70
CA PHE A 244 -22.98 14.72 -29.36
C PHE A 244 -23.38 15.56 -30.57
N ASP A 245 -24.01 16.71 -30.32
CA ASP A 245 -24.42 17.64 -31.36
C ASP A 245 -23.21 18.47 -31.86
N GLN A 246 -22.37 18.89 -30.92
CA GLN A 246 -21.21 19.74 -31.20
C GLN A 246 -20.19 19.64 -30.07
N ALA A 247 -18.92 19.74 -30.42
CA ALA A 247 -17.85 19.79 -29.44
C ALA A 247 -16.77 20.79 -29.86
N GLU A 248 -16.23 21.50 -28.88
CA GLU A 248 -15.32 22.62 -29.05
C GLU A 248 -14.15 22.52 -28.08
N LEU A 249 -12.94 22.72 -28.58
CA LEU A 249 -11.72 22.70 -27.78
C LEU A 249 -11.20 24.13 -27.61
N TYR A 250 -10.94 24.51 -26.37
CA TYR A 250 -10.39 25.81 -25.98
C TYR A 250 -9.01 25.63 -25.35
N ASN A 251 -8.08 26.53 -25.65
CA ASN A 251 -6.80 26.58 -24.95
C ASN A 251 -6.93 27.28 -23.57
N ALA A 252 -5.86 27.29 -22.78
CA ALA A 252 -5.84 27.94 -21.46
C ALA A 252 -6.16 29.45 -21.47
N ALA A 253 -6.06 30.13 -22.61
CA ALA A 253 -6.44 31.54 -22.77
C ALA A 253 -7.92 31.73 -23.15
N GLY A 254 -8.71 30.64 -23.23
CA GLY A 254 -10.11 30.67 -23.63
C GLY A 254 -10.32 30.86 -25.13
N VAL A 255 -9.27 30.71 -25.95
CA VAL A 255 -9.39 30.78 -27.41
C VAL A 255 -9.79 29.41 -27.94
N ARG A 256 -10.86 29.37 -28.74
CA ARG A 256 -11.30 28.14 -29.43
C ARG A 256 -10.26 27.75 -30.48
N VAL A 257 -9.65 26.58 -30.30
CA VAL A 257 -8.64 26.03 -31.22
C VAL A 257 -9.23 25.03 -32.20
N MET A 258 -10.31 24.33 -31.83
CA MET A 258 -10.99 23.36 -32.70
C MET A 258 -12.50 23.30 -32.41
N GLN A 259 -13.23 22.80 -33.41
CA GLN A 259 -14.67 22.55 -33.36
C GLN A 259 -14.97 21.34 -34.24
N PHE A 260 -15.83 20.44 -33.78
CA PHE A 260 -16.23 19.24 -34.50
C PHE A 260 -17.67 18.84 -34.17
N GLN A 261 -18.28 18.08 -35.07
CA GLN A 261 -19.61 17.48 -34.95
C GLN A 261 -19.49 16.04 -35.43
N SER A 262 -20.10 15.11 -34.73
CA SER A 262 -20.10 13.70 -35.13
C SER A 262 -21.40 13.02 -34.72
N PRO A 263 -22.08 12.32 -35.64
CA PRO A 263 -23.19 11.45 -35.29
C PRO A 263 -22.71 10.12 -34.67
N ASP A 264 -21.41 9.82 -34.77
CA ASP A 264 -20.86 8.53 -34.38
C ASP A 264 -20.76 8.41 -32.85
N ALA A 265 -21.10 7.22 -32.33
CA ALA A 265 -20.96 6.90 -30.92
C ALA A 265 -19.49 6.80 -30.45
N LEU A 266 -18.53 6.74 -31.37
CA LEU A 266 -17.11 6.86 -31.11
C LEU A 266 -16.49 7.77 -32.17
N PHE A 267 -15.99 8.93 -31.74
CA PHE A 267 -15.37 9.92 -32.62
C PHE A 267 -13.93 10.18 -32.18
N SER A 268 -13.00 10.09 -33.13
CA SER A 268 -11.57 10.21 -32.85
C SER A 268 -10.93 11.38 -33.60
N PRO A 269 -11.02 12.63 -33.08
CA PRO A 269 -10.53 13.81 -33.78
C PRO A 269 -9.02 13.73 -34.04
N GLN A 270 -8.61 14.16 -35.22
CA GLN A 270 -7.21 14.25 -35.60
C GLN A 270 -6.63 15.58 -35.10
N PHE A 271 -5.84 15.54 -34.02
CA PHE A 271 -5.11 16.71 -33.55
C PHE A 271 -3.85 16.91 -34.38
N ARG A 272 -3.77 18.05 -35.07
CA ARG A 272 -2.54 18.47 -35.75
C ARG A 272 -1.92 19.63 -34.97
N ASN A 273 -0.72 19.39 -34.45
CA ASN A 273 0.18 20.43 -33.91
C ASN A 273 -0.40 21.25 -32.75
N LEU A 274 -1.15 20.64 -31.84
CA LEU A 274 -1.49 21.31 -30.58
C LEU A 274 -0.25 21.37 -29.68
N PRO A 275 0.15 22.55 -29.17
CA PRO A 275 1.17 22.65 -28.13
C PRO A 275 0.77 21.89 -26.86
N ALA A 276 1.76 21.34 -26.16
CA ALA A 276 1.56 20.80 -24.83
C ALA A 276 0.97 21.86 -23.88
N GLY A 277 0.03 21.47 -23.04
CA GLY A 277 -0.66 22.37 -22.13
C GLY A 277 -2.06 21.93 -21.74
N PHE A 278 -2.77 22.83 -21.05
CA PHE A 278 -4.14 22.62 -20.62
C PHE A 278 -5.14 23.11 -21.67
N TYR A 279 -6.16 22.30 -21.88
CA TYR A 279 -7.29 22.62 -22.75
C TYR A 279 -8.60 22.32 -22.03
N HIS A 280 -9.67 22.95 -22.50
CA HIS A 280 -11.03 22.68 -22.06
C HIS A 280 -11.85 22.23 -23.26
N MET A 281 -12.42 21.03 -23.17
CA MET A 281 -13.40 20.54 -24.12
C MET A 281 -14.80 20.93 -23.63
N VAL A 282 -15.60 21.50 -24.51
CA VAL A 282 -17.01 21.84 -24.27
C VAL A 282 -17.84 21.07 -25.28
N ILE A 283 -18.75 20.23 -24.80
CA ILE A 283 -19.55 19.33 -25.63
C ILE A 283 -21.03 19.59 -25.39
N GLN A 284 -21.78 19.82 -26.46
CA GLN A 284 -23.22 19.99 -26.47
C GLN A 284 -23.88 18.68 -26.89
N ARG A 285 -24.84 18.23 -26.09
CA ARG A 285 -25.65 17.04 -26.36
C ARG A 285 -27.05 17.23 -25.82
N ASN A 286 -28.07 17.15 -26.66
CA ASN A 286 -29.48 17.26 -26.27
C ASN A 286 -29.78 18.54 -25.45
N ASN A 287 -29.18 19.67 -25.84
CA ASN A 287 -29.20 20.97 -25.12
C ASN A 287 -28.49 20.99 -23.75
N GLU A 288 -27.79 19.93 -23.36
CA GLU A 288 -26.91 19.90 -22.19
C GLU A 288 -25.46 20.19 -22.58
N THR A 289 -24.76 20.93 -21.73
CA THR A 289 -23.34 21.26 -21.92
C THR A 289 -22.47 20.47 -20.95
N PHE A 290 -21.60 19.62 -21.49
CA PHE A 290 -20.56 18.88 -20.79
C PHE A 290 -19.23 19.63 -20.93
N LYS A 291 -18.45 19.69 -19.85
CA LYS A 291 -17.13 20.34 -19.85
C LYS A 291 -16.10 19.42 -19.26
N GLU A 292 -15.01 19.21 -20.00
CA GLU A 292 -13.91 18.37 -19.57
C GLU A 292 -12.57 19.07 -19.70
N LYS A 293 -11.68 18.83 -18.75
CA LYS A 293 -10.31 19.37 -18.78
C LYS A 293 -9.40 18.35 -19.45
N LEU A 294 -8.69 18.75 -20.49
CA LEU A 294 -7.72 17.90 -21.18
C LEU A 294 -6.29 18.38 -20.93
N VAL A 295 -5.39 17.43 -20.72
CA VAL A 295 -3.95 17.66 -20.60
C VAL A 295 -3.27 17.09 -21.84
N ILE A 296 -2.56 17.91 -22.60
CA ILE A 296 -1.76 17.47 -23.77
C ILE A 296 -0.28 17.57 -23.41
N GLN A 297 0.48 16.51 -23.68
CA GLN A 297 1.92 16.39 -23.36
C GLN A 297 2.79 16.28 -24.63
#